data_AF-A0A7K1SJX0-F1
#
_entry.id   AF-A0A7K1SJX0-F1
#
_cell.length_a   1.000
_cell.length_b   1.000
_cell.length_c   1.000
_cell.angle_alpha   90.00
_cell.angle_beta   90.00
_cell.angle_gamma   90.00
#
_symmetry.space_group_name_H-M   'P 1'
#
loop_
_entity.id
_entity.type
_entity.pdbx_description
1 polymer ?
#
loop_
_entity_poly.entity_id
_entity_poly.type
_entity_poly.pdbx_seq_one_letter_code
_entity_poly.pdbx_strand_id
1 'polypeptide(L)'
;MKKQSILFCLAVLTCAACKQDDPAADPASILQGNYTAFTYRGNSTPLPYPINGKTFTLQIKRITKDTVQVDIQATPNDGFSPGENRSYPKAYIVSVPNGQGKYTFNVYLTPRPSSNLGSLKDAFQFYNSDNSQADYYYVPVGGNPAIEVATRIKRTQ
;
A
#
# COMPACT_ATOMS: atom_id res chain seq x y z
N MET A 1 45.16 61.05 7.92
CA MET A 1 45.24 59.81 8.72
C MET A 1 43.85 59.17 8.81
N LYS A 2 43.79 57.90 8.39
CA LYS A 2 42.80 56.81 8.62
C LYS A 2 41.29 57.14 8.63
N LYS A 3 40.65 56.80 7.50
CA LYS A 3 39.23 56.39 7.40
C LYS A 3 39.10 54.95 7.91
N GLN A 4 38.25 54.69 8.89
CA GLN A 4 37.88 53.32 9.30
C GLN A 4 36.42 53.07 8.92
N SER A 5 36.24 52.43 7.78
CA SER A 5 34.99 51.79 7.38
C SER A 5 34.91 50.44 8.09
N ILE A 6 34.07 50.34 9.12
CA ILE A 6 33.73 49.05 9.74
C ILE A 6 32.66 48.41 8.84
N LEU A 7 33.14 47.57 7.92
CA LEU A 7 32.32 46.72 7.09
C LEU A 7 31.75 45.60 7.98
N PHE A 8 30.51 45.77 8.42
CA PHE A 8 29.74 44.80 9.17
C PHE A 8 29.37 43.64 8.22
N CYS A 9 30.27 42.66 8.08
CA CYS A 9 29.96 41.39 7.42
C CYS A 9 28.97 40.61 8.30
N LEU A 10 27.70 40.96 8.18
CA LEU A 10 26.57 40.18 8.67
C LEU A 10 26.51 38.90 7.82
N ALA A 11 27.30 37.91 8.18
CA ALA A 11 27.21 36.55 7.65
C ALA A 11 25.89 35.96 8.15
N VAL A 12 24.81 36.26 7.41
CA VAL A 12 23.56 35.51 7.49
C VAL A 12 23.91 34.09 7.07
N LEU A 13 24.21 33.23 8.05
CA LEU A 13 24.06 31.79 7.89
C LEU A 13 22.59 31.56 7.54
N THR A 14 22.31 31.62 6.25
CA THR A 14 21.15 30.96 5.69
C THR A 14 21.41 29.48 5.93
N CYS A 15 20.89 28.98 7.06
CA CYS A 15 20.49 27.60 7.15
C CYS A 15 19.54 27.41 5.98
N ALA A 16 20.09 27.02 4.83
CA ALA A 16 19.37 26.27 3.84
C ALA A 16 18.78 25.11 4.64
N ALA A 17 17.51 25.28 5.01
CA ALA A 17 16.67 24.16 5.35
C ALA A 17 16.68 23.32 4.08
N CYS A 18 17.64 22.40 3.99
CA CYS A 18 17.49 21.19 3.24
C CYS A 18 16.22 20.56 3.82
N LYS A 19 15.07 20.93 3.24
CA LYS A 19 14.01 19.98 3.04
C LYS A 19 14.70 18.86 2.28
N GLN A 20 15.15 17.88 3.04
CA GLN A 20 15.47 16.58 2.51
C GLN A 20 14.17 16.15 1.84
N ASP A 21 14.09 16.35 0.52
CA ASP A 21 13.15 15.63 -0.30
C ASP A 21 13.46 14.17 0.00
N ASP A 22 12.67 13.60 0.90
CA ASP A 22 12.74 12.19 1.24
C ASP A 22 12.58 11.48 -0.10
N PRO A 23 13.66 10.87 -0.64
CA PRO A 23 13.72 10.55 -2.05
C PRO A 23 12.57 9.62 -2.29
N ALA A 24 11.57 10.10 -3.03
CA ALA A 24 10.35 9.41 -3.36
C ALA A 24 10.65 7.92 -3.41
N ALA A 25 10.32 7.20 -2.33
CA ALA A 25 10.78 5.83 -2.19
C ALA A 25 10.28 5.06 -3.41
N ASP A 26 10.96 4.00 -3.83
CA ASP A 26 10.45 3.15 -4.92
C ASP A 26 9.42 2.20 -4.30
N PRO A 27 8.11 2.57 -4.19
CA PRO A 27 7.18 1.77 -3.42
C PRO A 27 7.02 0.37 -4.02
N ALA A 28 7.14 0.23 -5.34
CA ALA A 28 7.07 -1.07 -5.97
C ALA A 28 8.19 -2.01 -5.50
N SER A 29 9.41 -1.49 -5.32
CA SER A 29 10.51 -2.27 -4.74
C SER A 29 10.23 -2.68 -3.28
N ILE A 30 9.63 -1.79 -2.48
CA ILE A 30 9.31 -2.11 -1.08
C ILE A 30 8.18 -3.15 -0.99
N LEU A 31 7.20 -3.10 -1.90
CA LEU A 31 6.00 -3.95 -1.92
C LEU A 31 6.20 -5.31 -2.60
N GLN A 32 7.23 -5.47 -3.43
CA GLN A 32 7.51 -6.73 -4.12
C GLN A 32 7.64 -7.91 -3.13
N GLY A 33 6.95 -9.03 -3.37
CA GLY A 33 7.10 -10.22 -2.54
C GLY A 33 5.90 -11.15 -2.58
N ASN A 34 5.96 -12.18 -1.73
CA ASN A 34 4.87 -13.13 -1.55
C ASN A 34 4.18 -12.87 -0.21
N TYR A 35 2.86 -13.05 -0.19
CA TYR A 35 2.01 -12.74 0.94
C TYR A 35 0.96 -13.84 1.13
N THR A 36 0.54 -14.06 2.36
CA THR A 36 -0.52 -15.03 2.71
C THR A 36 -1.55 -14.38 3.61
N ALA A 37 -2.82 -14.71 3.39
CA ALA A 37 -3.92 -14.31 4.27
C ALA A 37 -3.74 -14.88 5.68
N PHE A 38 -3.96 -14.05 6.70
CA PHE A 38 -3.88 -14.50 8.09
C PHE A 38 -5.06 -14.06 8.97
N THR A 39 -5.82 -13.04 8.57
CA THR A 39 -7.03 -12.63 9.31
C THR A 39 -8.08 -12.05 8.38
N TYR A 40 -9.31 -12.54 8.46
CA TYR A 40 -10.48 -11.94 7.83
C TYR A 40 -11.12 -10.92 8.78
N ARG A 41 -11.39 -9.70 8.27
CA ARG A 41 -12.04 -8.59 8.96
C ARG A 41 -13.30 -8.18 8.19
N GLY A 42 -14.40 -8.89 8.46
CA GLY A 42 -15.75 -8.53 8.00
C GLY A 42 -16.51 -7.69 9.03
N ASN A 43 -17.84 -7.69 8.97
CA ASN A 43 -18.73 -6.94 9.87
C ASN A 43 -18.82 -7.52 11.30
N SER A 44 -18.10 -8.61 11.59
CA SER A 44 -18.12 -9.34 12.86
C SER A 44 -16.72 -9.39 13.49
N THR A 45 -16.59 -10.16 14.59
CA THR A 45 -15.29 -10.50 15.18
C THR A 45 -14.30 -10.99 14.11
N PRO A 46 -13.03 -10.53 14.12
CA PRO A 46 -12.01 -11.00 13.19
C PRO A 46 -11.81 -12.51 13.27
N LEU A 47 -11.68 -13.17 12.12
CA LEU A 47 -11.49 -14.62 12.02
C LEU A 47 -10.07 -14.93 11.55
N PRO A 48 -9.32 -15.81 12.24
CA PRO A 48 -7.99 -16.21 11.78
C PRO A 48 -8.09 -17.15 10.58
N TYR A 49 -7.15 -17.01 9.64
CA TYR A 49 -6.95 -17.99 8.58
C TYR A 49 -6.07 -19.16 9.06
N PRO A 50 -6.22 -20.38 8.50
CA PRO A 50 -7.15 -20.76 7.44
C PRO A 50 -8.62 -20.83 7.89
N ILE A 51 -9.57 -20.46 7.02
CA ILE A 51 -11.01 -20.57 7.25
C ILE A 51 -11.55 -21.67 6.34
N ASN A 52 -12.33 -22.62 6.87
CA ASN A 52 -12.79 -23.83 6.17
C ASN A 52 -11.64 -24.64 5.54
N GLY A 53 -10.46 -24.62 6.15
CA GLY A 53 -9.25 -25.26 5.61
C GLY A 53 -8.70 -24.59 4.35
N LYS A 54 -9.20 -23.42 3.97
CA LYS A 54 -8.76 -22.64 2.81
C LYS A 54 -7.97 -21.41 3.23
N THR A 55 -7.05 -21.01 2.36
CA THR A 55 -6.30 -19.75 2.44
C THR A 55 -6.13 -19.20 1.02
N PHE A 56 -5.61 -17.99 0.91
CA PHE A 56 -5.17 -17.46 -0.37
C PHE A 56 -3.78 -16.84 -0.23
N THR A 57 -3.09 -16.79 -1.37
CA THR A 57 -1.77 -16.17 -1.49
C THR A 57 -1.82 -15.02 -2.48
N LEU A 58 -0.86 -14.12 -2.34
CA LEU A 58 -0.65 -12.97 -3.19
C LEU A 58 0.83 -12.90 -3.56
N GLN A 59 1.10 -12.64 -4.83
CA GLN A 59 2.43 -12.30 -5.32
C GLN A 59 2.40 -10.91 -5.94
N ILE A 60 3.35 -10.07 -5.54
CA ILE A 60 3.56 -8.72 -6.07
C ILE A 60 4.93 -8.69 -6.76
N LYS A 61 4.96 -8.29 -8.03
CA LYS A 61 6.20 -8.08 -8.80
C LYS A 61 6.30 -6.63 -9.24
N ARG A 62 7.49 -6.05 -9.09
CA ARG A 62 7.77 -4.69 -9.59
C ARG A 62 7.73 -4.65 -11.12
N ILE A 63 7.11 -3.60 -11.68
CA ILE A 63 7.18 -3.26 -13.11
C ILE A 63 7.93 -1.94 -13.27
N THR A 64 7.37 -0.87 -12.72
CA THR A 64 8.01 0.46 -12.61
C THR A 64 8.05 0.87 -11.16
N LYS A 65 8.55 2.08 -10.88
CA LYS A 65 8.58 2.65 -9.52
C LYS A 65 7.20 2.68 -8.84
N ASP A 66 6.18 2.98 -9.61
CA ASP A 66 4.80 3.27 -9.17
C ASP A 66 3.78 2.23 -9.68
N THR A 67 4.25 1.15 -10.32
CA THR A 67 3.38 0.08 -10.83
C THR A 67 3.93 -1.31 -10.55
N VAL A 68 3.02 -2.24 -10.27
CA VAL A 68 3.31 -3.64 -9.96
C VAL A 68 2.37 -4.58 -10.72
N GLN A 69 2.83 -5.80 -10.97
CA GLN A 69 1.96 -6.92 -11.30
C GLN A 69 1.50 -7.57 -10.00
N VAL A 70 0.23 -7.95 -9.95
CA VAL A 70 -0.38 -8.61 -8.80
C VAL A 70 -1.05 -9.91 -9.24
N ASP A 71 -0.63 -11.02 -8.66
CA ASP A 71 -1.24 -12.33 -8.86
C ASP A 71 -1.81 -12.85 -7.53
N ILE A 72 -3.09 -13.20 -7.52
CA ILE A 72 -3.82 -13.71 -6.37
C ILE A 72 -4.23 -15.15 -6.67
N GLN A 73 -3.89 -16.06 -5.77
CA GLN A 73 -4.32 -17.45 -5.86
C GLN A 73 -5.30 -17.75 -4.74
N ALA A 74 -6.57 -17.96 -5.10
CA ALA A 74 -7.65 -18.21 -4.16
C ALA A 74 -8.62 -19.25 -4.70
N THR A 75 -9.24 -19.99 -3.79
CA THR A 75 -10.35 -20.90 -4.10
C THR A 75 -11.63 -20.36 -3.46
N PRO A 76 -12.83 -20.80 -3.92
CA PRO A 76 -14.10 -20.48 -3.26
C PRO A 76 -14.04 -20.80 -1.76
N ASN A 77 -14.50 -19.86 -0.93
CA ASN A 77 -14.44 -19.96 0.52
C ASN A 77 -15.55 -19.14 1.21
N ASP A 78 -16.82 -19.35 0.83
CA ASP A 78 -18.01 -18.77 1.49
C ASP A 78 -17.95 -17.24 1.74
N GLY A 79 -17.33 -16.50 0.84
CA GLY A 79 -17.16 -15.05 0.96
C GLY A 79 -15.96 -14.59 1.79
N PHE A 80 -15.23 -15.50 2.42
CA PHE A 80 -14.04 -15.18 3.21
C PHE A 80 -12.81 -14.91 2.34
N SER A 81 -12.81 -15.33 1.07
CA SER A 81 -11.74 -15.10 0.08
C SER A 81 -12.33 -14.56 -1.25
N PRO A 82 -11.48 -14.07 -2.16
CA PRO A 82 -11.90 -13.65 -3.52
C PRO A 82 -12.53 -14.77 -4.36
N GLY A 83 -12.38 -16.03 -3.93
CA GLY A 83 -13.02 -17.19 -4.55
C GLY A 83 -12.38 -17.71 -5.84
N GLU A 84 -11.47 -16.98 -6.46
CA GLU A 84 -10.84 -17.36 -7.72
C GLU A 84 -9.43 -16.79 -7.87
N ASN A 85 -8.66 -17.35 -8.80
CA ASN A 85 -7.37 -16.78 -9.18
C ASN A 85 -7.61 -15.49 -9.97
N ARG A 86 -6.89 -14.42 -9.59
CA ARG A 86 -6.96 -13.11 -10.27
C ARG A 86 -5.55 -12.66 -10.63
N SER A 87 -5.37 -12.15 -11.85
CA SER A 87 -4.09 -11.60 -12.29
C SER A 87 -4.30 -10.19 -12.82
N TYR A 88 -3.53 -9.26 -12.29
CA TYR A 88 -3.54 -7.85 -12.66
C TYR A 88 -2.14 -7.52 -13.21
N PRO A 89 -1.97 -7.50 -14.55
CA PRO A 89 -0.66 -7.28 -15.15
C PRO A 89 -0.13 -5.87 -14.92
N LYS A 90 -0.98 -4.94 -14.46
CA LYS A 90 -0.59 -3.58 -14.09
C LYS A 90 -1.55 -3.01 -13.05
N ALA A 91 -1.07 -2.86 -11.82
CA ALA A 91 -1.72 -2.17 -10.72
C ALA A 91 -0.92 -0.91 -10.34
N TYR A 92 -1.62 0.16 -9.96
CA TYR A 92 -1.01 1.46 -9.65
C TYR A 92 -0.83 1.65 -8.15
N ILE A 93 0.32 2.21 -7.76
CA ILE A 93 0.62 2.51 -6.37
C ILE A 93 0.44 4.01 -6.12
N VAL A 94 -0.32 4.34 -5.07
CA VAL A 94 -0.41 5.70 -4.53
C VAL A 94 0.19 5.71 -3.14
N SER A 95 1.25 6.51 -2.97
CA SER A 95 1.87 6.77 -1.67
C SER A 95 1.13 7.91 -0.96
N VAL A 96 0.64 7.65 0.24
CA VAL A 96 -0.06 8.64 1.07
C VAL A 96 0.77 8.85 2.35
N PRO A 97 1.29 10.07 2.60
CA PRO A 97 1.97 10.37 3.86
C PRO A 97 1.01 10.14 5.03
N ASN A 98 1.45 9.41 6.07
CA ASN A 98 0.63 9.16 7.27
C ASN A 98 1.18 9.83 8.54
N GLY A 99 2.15 10.75 8.36
CA GLY A 99 2.83 11.47 9.43
C GLY A 99 4.20 10.86 9.79
N GLN A 100 5.04 11.60 10.51
CA GLN A 100 6.34 11.11 11.02
C GLN A 100 7.29 10.51 9.96
N GLY A 101 7.22 10.97 8.70
CA GLY A 101 8.06 10.44 7.60
C GLY A 101 7.69 9.03 7.14
N LYS A 102 6.50 8.54 7.50
CA LYS A 102 5.98 7.24 7.06
C LYS A 102 4.94 7.40 5.95
N TYR A 103 4.80 6.35 5.16
CA TYR A 103 3.87 6.27 4.04
C TYR A 103 2.95 5.07 4.19
N THR A 104 1.69 5.28 3.84
CA THR A 104 0.74 4.24 3.49
C THR A 104 0.78 4.06 1.98
N PHE A 105 0.86 2.81 1.50
CA PHE A 105 0.79 2.53 0.06
C PHE A 105 -0.55 1.89 -0.28
N ASN A 106 -1.31 2.54 -1.17
CA ASN A 106 -2.53 1.98 -1.73
C ASN A 106 -2.22 1.40 -3.11
N VAL A 107 -2.51 0.12 -3.33
CA VAL A 107 -2.35 -0.56 -4.62
C VAL A 107 -3.73 -0.78 -5.22
N TYR A 108 -4.01 -0.11 -6.34
CA TYR A 108 -5.29 -0.22 -7.05
C TYR A 108 -5.17 -1.25 -8.18
N LEU A 109 -5.98 -2.32 -8.12
CA LEU A 109 -5.90 -3.46 -9.05
C LEU A 109 -6.64 -3.21 -10.37
N THR A 110 -7.66 -2.39 -10.33
CA THR A 110 -8.36 -1.90 -11.53
C THR A 110 -7.86 -0.49 -11.88
N PRO A 111 -8.02 -0.03 -13.14
CA PRO A 111 -7.59 1.30 -13.56
C PRO A 111 -8.10 2.38 -12.60
N ARG A 112 -7.18 3.27 -12.19
CA ARG A 112 -7.41 4.33 -11.21
C ARG A 112 -8.74 5.06 -11.46
N PRO A 113 -9.72 5.04 -10.54
CA PRO A 113 -10.93 5.83 -10.67
C PRO A 113 -10.55 7.30 -10.87
N SER A 114 -11.09 7.93 -11.91
CA SER A 114 -10.65 9.25 -12.39
C SER A 114 -10.90 10.40 -11.41
N SER A 115 -11.59 10.20 -10.29
CA SER A 115 -11.96 11.32 -9.42
C SER A 115 -12.22 11.01 -7.94
N ASN A 116 -12.13 9.78 -7.45
CA ASN A 116 -12.38 9.50 -6.03
C ASN A 116 -11.32 8.56 -5.46
N LEU A 117 -10.35 9.12 -4.75
CA LEU A 117 -9.38 8.39 -3.90
C LEU A 117 -10.04 7.69 -2.69
N GLY A 118 -11.37 7.66 -2.61
CA GLY A 118 -12.13 7.34 -1.41
C GLY A 118 -12.71 5.94 -1.29
N SER A 119 -12.67 5.10 -2.33
CA SER A 119 -13.20 3.73 -2.24
C SER A 119 -12.10 2.73 -2.57
N LEU A 120 -11.68 1.97 -1.55
CA LEU A 120 -10.71 0.89 -1.68
C LEU A 120 -11.42 -0.36 -2.20
N LYS A 121 -12.00 -0.31 -3.40
CA LYS A 121 -12.57 -1.50 -4.05
C LYS A 121 -11.50 -2.18 -4.90
N ASP A 122 -11.33 -3.48 -4.69
CA ASP A 122 -10.28 -4.28 -5.33
C ASP A 122 -8.91 -3.58 -5.21
N ALA A 123 -8.54 -3.31 -3.96
CA ALA A 123 -7.33 -2.58 -3.62
C ALA A 123 -6.65 -3.17 -2.39
N PHE A 124 -5.33 -2.98 -2.29
CA PHE A 124 -4.56 -3.28 -1.11
C PHE A 124 -4.13 -1.99 -0.40
N GLN A 125 -4.16 -1.98 0.93
CA GLN A 125 -3.62 -0.90 1.74
C GLN A 125 -2.51 -1.42 2.65
N PHE A 126 -1.28 -0.94 2.43
CA PHE A 126 -0.10 -1.25 3.24
C PHE A 126 0.14 -0.11 4.23
N TYR A 127 0.02 -0.41 5.52
CA TYR A 127 -0.04 0.61 6.58
C TYR A 127 1.32 1.14 7.06
N ASN A 128 2.38 0.38 6.82
CA ASN A 128 3.70 0.65 7.39
C ASN A 128 4.75 0.58 6.28
N SER A 129 5.81 1.38 6.43
CA SER A 129 6.95 1.40 5.51
C SER A 129 7.72 0.07 5.43
N ASP A 130 7.49 -0.84 6.38
CA ASP A 130 8.09 -2.19 6.38
C ASP A 130 7.34 -3.17 5.44
N ASN A 131 6.14 -2.78 4.98
CA ASN A 131 5.24 -3.58 4.16
C ASN A 131 5.04 -5.02 4.65
N SER A 132 5.12 -5.22 5.97
CA SER A 132 4.99 -6.55 6.57
C SER A 132 3.55 -7.07 6.47
N GLN A 133 2.58 -6.17 6.38
CA GLN A 133 1.15 -6.46 6.34
C GLN A 133 0.37 -5.48 5.45
N ALA A 134 -0.74 -5.95 4.89
CA ALA A 134 -1.72 -5.12 4.21
C ALA A 134 -3.13 -5.64 4.46
N ASP A 135 -4.12 -4.77 4.28
CA ASP A 135 -5.52 -5.17 4.17
C ASP A 135 -5.90 -5.21 2.68
N TYR A 136 -6.44 -6.34 2.23
CA TYR A 136 -6.99 -6.52 0.89
C TYR A 136 -8.49 -6.34 0.94
N TYR A 137 -8.97 -5.33 0.23
CA TYR A 137 -10.37 -5.02 0.08
C TYR A 137 -10.86 -5.56 -1.25
N TYR A 138 -11.82 -6.48 -1.22
CA TYR A 138 -12.36 -7.12 -2.42
C TYR A 138 -13.85 -7.37 -2.28
N VAL A 139 -14.50 -7.56 -3.43
CA VAL A 139 -15.86 -8.07 -3.50
C VAL A 139 -15.79 -9.60 -3.69
N PRO A 140 -16.35 -10.40 -2.78
CA PRO A 140 -16.40 -11.85 -2.96
C PRO A 140 -17.27 -12.23 -4.15
N VAL A 141 -17.03 -13.41 -4.73
CA VAL A 141 -17.88 -13.95 -5.80
C VAL A 141 -19.32 -14.07 -5.31
N GLY A 142 -20.27 -13.48 -6.05
CA GLY A 142 -21.69 -13.43 -5.66
C GLY A 142 -22.01 -12.45 -4.52
N GLY A 143 -21.02 -11.72 -4.01
CA GLY A 143 -21.18 -10.71 -2.96
C GLY A 143 -21.74 -9.39 -3.48
N ASN A 144 -22.29 -8.58 -2.56
CA ASN A 144 -22.77 -7.24 -2.89
C ASN A 144 -21.57 -6.28 -3.04
N PRO A 145 -21.44 -5.53 -4.15
CA PRO A 145 -20.34 -4.58 -4.37
C PRO A 145 -20.29 -3.39 -3.40
N ALA A 146 -21.30 -3.23 -2.53
CA ALA A 146 -21.29 -2.26 -1.44
C ALA A 146 -20.67 -2.78 -0.13
N ILE A 147 -20.44 -4.10 -0.01
CA ILE A 147 -19.83 -4.70 1.18
C ILE A 147 -18.34 -4.88 0.90
N GLU A 148 -17.53 -3.93 1.34
CA GLU A 148 -16.07 -4.04 1.34
C GLU A 148 -15.65 -4.87 2.56
N VAL A 149 -15.16 -6.09 2.33
CA VAL A 149 -14.54 -6.92 3.37
C VAL A 149 -13.03 -6.78 3.26
N ALA A 150 -12.35 -6.67 4.40
CA ALA A 150 -10.89 -6.61 4.43
C ALA A 150 -10.33 -7.96 4.85
N THR A 151 -9.40 -8.52 4.07
CA THR A 151 -8.55 -9.61 4.56
C THR A 151 -7.14 -9.10 4.76
N ARG A 152 -6.64 -9.28 5.98
CA ARG A 152 -5.26 -8.98 6.31
C ARG A 152 -4.34 -10.07 5.80
N ILE A 153 -3.34 -9.63 5.05
CA ILE A 153 -2.27 -10.45 4.49
C ILE A 153 -0.95 -10.06 5.15
N LYS A 154 -0.02 -11.01 5.25
CA LYS A 154 1.34 -10.79 5.74
C LYS A 154 2.36 -11.30 4.75
N ARG A 155 3.51 -10.64 4.67
CA ARG A 155 4.63 -11.11 3.84
C ARG A 155 5.13 -12.47 4.36
N THR A 156 5.38 -13.41 3.46
CA THR A 156 6.07 -14.66 3.77
C THR A 156 7.58 -14.47 3.59
N GLN A 157 8.37 -14.93 4.56
CA GLN A 157 9.84 -14.92 4.48
C GLN A 157 10.33 -15.81 3.34
#